data_AF-A0A5C8T822-F1
#
_entry.id   AF-A0A5C8T822-F1
#
_cell.length_a   1.000
_cell.length_b   1.000
_cell.length_c   1.000
_cell.angle_alpha   90.00
_cell.angle_beta   90.00
_cell.angle_gamma   90.00
#
_symmetry.space_group_name_H-M   'P 1'
#
loop_
_entity.id
_entity.type
_entity.pdbx_description
1 polymer ?
#
loop_
_entity_poly.entity_id
_entity_poly.type
_entity_poly.pdbx_seq_one_letter_code
_entity_poly.pdbx_strand_id
1 'polypeptide(L)'
;MAHRTVSWNTLARSLHDSRPAIPAGLLTAKARIDMTVRTTRRRLFAAGQFDRGAIMSAAASAARAHQERYGCTWGEAMSVCLTAAWRAAKMARHMAAH
;
A
#
# COMPACT_ATOMS: atom_id res chain seq x y z
N MET A 1 2.61 -18.87 -18.43
CA MET A 1 2.79 -17.62 -17.66
C MET A 1 1.43 -17.16 -17.17
N ALA A 2 1.06 -17.43 -15.92
CA ALA A 2 -0.24 -17.03 -15.39
C ALA A 2 -0.27 -15.52 -15.16
N HIS A 3 -0.95 -14.77 -16.02
CA HIS A 3 -1.31 -13.38 -15.73
C HIS A 3 -2.27 -13.40 -14.54
N ARG A 4 -1.74 -13.26 -13.33
CA ARG A 4 -2.55 -13.00 -12.14
C ARG A 4 -3.17 -11.61 -12.31
N THR A 5 -4.34 -11.56 -12.91
CA THR A 5 -5.17 -10.36 -12.95
C THR A 5 -5.59 -10.06 -11.52
N VAL A 6 -4.88 -9.12 -10.91
CA VAL A 6 -5.17 -8.65 -9.57
C VAL A 6 -6.48 -7.87 -9.63
N SER A 7 -7.58 -8.50 -9.22
CA SER A 7 -8.88 -7.85 -9.09
C SER A 7 -8.81 -6.82 -7.98
N TRP A 8 -8.81 -5.55 -8.37
CA TRP A 8 -8.77 -4.42 -7.44
C TRP A 8 -9.99 -4.36 -6.51
N ASN A 9 -11.13 -4.87 -6.96
CA ASN A 9 -12.31 -5.01 -6.10
C ASN A 9 -12.11 -6.10 -5.04
N THR A 10 -11.44 -7.20 -5.40
CA THR A 10 -11.10 -8.27 -4.45
C THR A 10 -10.09 -7.77 -3.43
N LEU A 11 -9.09 -7.00 -3.86
CA LEU A 11 -8.17 -6.31 -2.94
C LEU A 11 -8.87 -5.28 -2.07
N ALA A 12 -9.78 -4.48 -2.63
CA ALA A 12 -10.50 -3.45 -1.87
C ALA A 12 -11.40 -4.08 -0.80
N ARG A 13 -12.05 -5.20 -1.14
CA ARG A 13 -12.89 -5.98 -0.23
C ARG A 13 -12.04 -6.69 0.82
N SER A 14 -10.96 -7.36 0.44
CA SER A 14 -10.03 -7.97 1.40
C SER A 14 -9.42 -6.92 2.33
N LEU A 15 -9.14 -5.70 1.87
CA LEU A 15 -8.70 -4.57 2.72
C LEU A 15 -9.79 -4.08 3.68
N HIS A 16 -11.06 -4.10 3.26
CA HIS A 16 -12.20 -3.74 4.11
C HIS A 16 -12.41 -4.79 5.20
N ASP A 17 -12.36 -6.06 4.80
CA ASP A 17 -12.52 -7.23 5.66
C ASP A 17 -11.31 -7.44 6.59
N SER A 18 -10.12 -6.98 6.19
CA SER A 18 -8.89 -6.96 7.02
C SER A 18 -8.90 -5.89 8.12
N ARG A 19 -10.07 -5.58 8.71
CA ARG A 19 -10.12 -4.94 10.03
C ARG A 19 -9.94 -6.00 11.11
N PRO A 20 -8.72 -6.14 11.65
CA PRO A 20 -8.55 -6.34 13.08
C PRO A 20 -7.57 -5.32 13.66
N ALA A 21 -7.42 -5.35 14.99
CA ALA A 21 -6.49 -4.55 15.80
C ALA A 21 -5.18 -4.23 15.06
N ILE A 22 -4.72 -2.97 15.13
CA ILE A 22 -3.55 -2.43 14.42
C ILE A 22 -2.44 -3.50 14.35
N PRO A 23 -2.23 -4.16 13.19
CA PRO A 23 -1.29 -5.26 13.12
C PRO A 23 0.11 -4.74 13.45
N ALA A 24 0.86 -5.52 14.22
CA ALA A 24 2.24 -5.18 14.58
C ALA A 24 3.00 -4.78 13.31
N GLY A 25 3.52 -3.55 13.30
CA GLY A 25 4.27 -3.00 12.16
C GLY A 25 3.47 -2.19 11.14
N LEU A 26 2.14 -2.02 11.26
CA LEU A 26 1.37 -1.14 10.36
C LEU A 26 1.87 0.32 10.38
N LEU A 27 2.25 0.83 11.55
CA LEU A 27 2.84 2.18 11.68
C LEU A 27 4.18 2.28 10.94
N THR A 28 5.00 1.23 11.03
CA THR A 28 6.27 1.18 10.29
C THR A 28 6.06 1.06 8.78
N ALA A 29 5.04 0.31 8.36
CA ALA A 29 4.66 0.19 6.95
C ALA A 29 4.15 1.52 6.42
N LYS A 30 3.30 2.23 7.17
CA LYS A 30 2.84 3.58 6.84
C LYS A 30 4.00 4.56 6.70
N ALA A 31 4.88 4.64 7.71
CA ALA A 31 6.04 5.53 7.66
C ALA A 31 6.95 5.24 6.45
N ARG A 32 7.15 3.96 6.13
CA ARG A 32 7.90 3.55 4.95
C ARG A 32 7.21 3.96 3.66
N ILE A 33 5.91 3.81 3.55
CA ILE A 33 5.19 4.21 2.33
C ILE A 33 5.19 5.73 2.18
N ASP A 34 4.97 6.48 3.25
CA ASP A 34 5.10 7.93 3.23
C ASP A 34 6.52 8.35 2.81
N MET A 35 7.55 7.65 3.29
CA MET A 35 8.93 7.84 2.85
C MET A 35 9.12 7.49 1.37
N THR A 36 8.63 6.34 0.88
CA THR A 36 8.75 5.93 -0.53
C THR A 36 8.03 6.92 -1.45
N VAL A 37 6.85 7.41 -1.06
CA VAL A 37 6.12 8.44 -1.83
C VAL A 37 6.89 9.75 -1.87
N ARG A 38 7.51 10.17 -0.76
CA ARG A 38 8.35 11.37 -0.69
C ARG A 38 9.63 11.23 -1.51
N THR A 39 10.33 10.11 -1.39
CA THR A 39 11.60 9.84 -2.07
C THR A 39 11.40 9.67 -3.57
N THR A 40 10.42 8.86 -3.99
CA THR A 40 10.17 8.59 -5.41
C THR A 40 9.42 9.75 -6.08
N ARG A 41 8.89 10.70 -5.30
CA ARG A 41 8.01 11.82 -5.74
C ARG A 41 6.81 11.39 -6.61
N ARG A 42 6.54 10.10 -6.68
CA ARG A 42 5.50 9.54 -7.54
C ARG A 42 4.19 9.64 -6.79
N ARG A 43 3.32 10.52 -7.29
CA ARG A 43 2.02 10.79 -6.68
C ARG A 43 1.15 9.54 -6.77
N LEU A 44 0.64 9.08 -5.64
CA LEU A 44 -0.30 7.96 -5.58
C LEU A 44 -1.67 8.30 -6.18
N PHE A 45 -1.98 9.60 -6.23
CA PHE A 45 -3.17 10.16 -6.82
C PHE A 45 -2.78 11.40 -7.63
N ALA A 46 -3.11 11.41 -8.91
CA ALA A 46 -2.82 12.51 -9.83
C ALA A 46 -3.92 12.61 -10.88
N ALA A 47 -4.24 13.83 -11.32
CA ALA A 47 -5.23 14.08 -12.38
C ALA A 47 -6.59 13.38 -12.16
N GLY A 48 -7.07 13.33 -10.90
CA GLY A 48 -8.35 12.72 -10.57
C GLY A 48 -8.36 11.18 -10.51
N GLN A 49 -7.22 10.53 -10.72
CA GLN A 49 -7.11 9.07 -10.75
C GLN A 49 -6.05 8.54 -9.78
N PHE A 50 -6.28 7.32 -9.29
CA PHE A 50 -5.29 6.58 -8.51
C PHE A 50 -4.25 5.95 -9.44
N ASP A 51 -2.96 6.26 -9.24
CA ASP A 51 -1.87 5.55 -9.92
C ASP A 51 -1.68 4.19 -9.23
N ARG A 52 -2.41 3.19 -9.73
CA ARG A 52 -2.36 1.81 -9.27
C ARG A 52 -0.93 1.23 -9.33
N GLY A 53 -0.14 1.63 -10.32
CA GLY A 53 1.26 1.22 -10.47
C GLY A 53 2.14 1.81 -9.37
N ALA A 54 1.98 3.10 -9.06
CA ALA A 54 2.67 3.75 -7.96
C ALA A 54 2.31 3.13 -6.61
N ILE A 55 1.02 2.83 -6.39
CA ILE A 55 0.54 2.17 -5.15
C ILE A 55 1.16 0.79 -5.00
N MET A 56 1.15 -0.05 -6.05
CA MET A 56 1.78 -1.38 -6.00
C MET A 56 3.29 -1.31 -5.82
N SER A 57 3.97 -0.40 -6.52
CA SER A 57 5.42 -0.23 -6.42
C SER A 57 5.86 0.23 -5.03
N ALA A 58 5.13 1.18 -4.43
CA ALA A 58 5.36 1.64 -3.08
C ALA A 58 5.11 0.53 -2.05
N ALA A 59 4.01 -0.21 -2.21
CA ALA A 59 3.67 -1.35 -1.36
C ALA A 59 4.71 -2.48 -1.46
N ALA A 60 5.15 -2.86 -2.66
CA ALA A 60 6.14 -3.91 -2.86
C ALA A 60 7.52 -3.55 -2.29
N SER A 61 7.91 -2.28 -2.39
CA SER A 61 9.18 -1.79 -1.83
C SER A 61 9.12 -1.78 -0.29
N ALA A 62 8.01 -1.31 0.29
CA ALA A 62 7.79 -1.35 1.73
C ALA A 62 7.66 -2.79 2.26
N ALA A 63 7.04 -3.69 1.49
CA ALA A 63 6.86 -5.09 1.84
C ALA A 63 8.21 -5.82 1.90
N ARG A 64 9.13 -5.57 0.95
CA ARG A 64 10.50 -6.11 1.02
C ARG A 64 11.20 -5.69 2.30
N ALA A 65 11.18 -4.40 2.62
CA ALA A 65 11.79 -3.88 3.85
C ALA A 65 11.07 -4.36 5.13
N HIS A 66 9.80 -4.74 5.03
CA HIS A 66 9.01 -5.29 6.13
C HIS A 66 9.33 -6.77 6.36
N GLN A 67 9.39 -7.56 5.28
CA GLN A 67 9.83 -8.95 5.31
C GLN A 67 11.26 -9.08 5.87
N GLU A 68 12.19 -8.25 5.41
CA GLU A 68 13.57 -8.25 5.89
C GLU A 68 13.67 -7.93 7.40
N ARG A 69 12.80 -7.05 7.90
CA ARG A 69 12.83 -6.62 9.31
C ARG A 69 12.12 -7.57 10.28
N TYR A 70 11.06 -8.23 9.83
CA TYR A 70 10.18 -9.02 10.69
C TYR A 70 10.20 -10.52 10.38
N GLY A 71 10.89 -10.94 9.30
CA GLY A 71 10.97 -12.35 8.90
C GLY A 71 9.62 -12.97 8.50
N CYS A 72 8.58 -12.15 8.27
CA CYS A 72 7.24 -12.61 7.94
C CYS A 72 7.13 -13.06 6.48
N THR A 73 6.02 -13.71 6.13
CA THR A 73 5.82 -14.17 4.76
C THR A 73 5.58 -12.98 3.81
N TRP A 74 5.94 -13.14 2.53
CA TRP A 74 5.70 -12.11 1.52
C TRP A 74 4.22 -11.69 1.44
N GLY A 75 3.30 -12.65 1.61
CA GLY A 75 1.85 -12.39 1.59
C GLY A 75 1.40 -11.47 2.73
N GLU A 76 1.87 -11.71 3.95
CA GLU A 76 1.57 -10.88 5.12
C GLU A 76 2.17 -9.48 4.97
N ALA A 77 3.45 -9.41 4.60
CA ALA A 77 4.15 -8.15 4.38
C ALA A 77 3.46 -7.30 3.31
N MET A 78 3.07 -7.93 2.20
CA MET A 78 2.38 -7.27 1.09
C MET A 78 0.97 -6.83 1.48
N SER A 79 0.22 -7.62 2.25
CA SER A 79 -1.13 -7.26 2.72
C SER A 79 -1.09 -6.01 3.61
N VAL A 80 -0.15 -5.96 4.57
CA VAL A 80 0.03 -4.81 5.47
C VAL A 80 0.46 -3.56 4.68
N CYS A 81 1.45 -3.71 3.80
CA CYS A 81 1.98 -2.57 3.03
C CYS A 81 0.98 -2.06 1.99
N LEU A 82 0.22 -2.94 1.35
CA LEU A 82 -0.83 -2.53 0.41
C LEU A 82 -1.96 -1.79 1.11
N THR A 83 -2.34 -2.24 2.32
CA THR A 83 -3.32 -1.55 3.16
C THR A 83 -2.87 -0.13 3.50
N ALA A 84 -1.62 0.02 3.93
CA ALA A 84 -1.06 1.32 4.24
C ALA A 84 -0.95 2.22 2.99
N ALA A 85 -0.59 1.67 1.82
CA ALA A 85 -0.48 2.42 0.57
C ALA A 85 -1.84 2.90 0.06
N TRP A 86 -2.87 2.08 0.19
CA TRP A 86 -4.23 2.48 -0.15
C TRP A 86 -4.78 3.58 0.77
N ARG A 87 -4.45 3.53 2.07
CA ARG A 87 -4.80 4.61 3.01
C ARG A 87 -4.11 5.92 2.65
N ALA A 88 -2.81 5.88 2.32
CA ALA A 88 -2.05 7.04 1.88
C ALA A 88 -2.61 7.63 0.56
N ALA A 89 -2.96 6.78 -0.41
CA ALA A 89 -3.58 7.19 -1.66
C ALA A 89 -4.94 7.88 -1.43
N LYS A 90 -5.80 7.33 -0.55
CA LYS A 90 -7.07 7.98 -0.18
C LYS A 90 -6.86 9.33 0.48
N MET A 91 -5.88 9.45 1.38
CA MET A 91 -5.53 10.75 1.97
C MET A 91 -5.05 11.74 0.89
N ALA A 92 -4.21 11.32 -0.05
CA ALA A 92 -3.77 12.16 -1.17
C ALA A 92 -4.94 12.65 -2.03
N ARG A 93 -5.96 11.81 -2.28
CA ARG A 93 -7.20 12.22 -2.95
C ARG A 93 -7.95 13.28 -2.15
N HIS A 94 -8.12 13.09 -0.84
CA HIS A 94 -8.79 14.09 0.01
C HIS A 94 -8.02 15.41 0.00
N MET A 95 -6.70 15.39 0.10
CA MET A 95 -5.86 16.60 0.06
C MET A 95 -5.87 17.30 -1.30
N ALA A 96 -6.11 16.56 -2.40
CA ALA A 96 -6.22 17.15 -3.74
C ALA A 96 -7.63 17.70 -4.05
N ALA A 97 -8.61 17.44 -3.18
CA ALA A 97 -9.98 17.93 -3.31
C ALA A 97 -10.24 19.20 -2.46
N HIS A 98 -9.27 19.61 -1.65
CA HIS A 98 -9.24 20.86 -0.88
C HIS A 98 -8.24 21.84 -1.50
#